data_AF-A0A1I2FXT1-F1
#
_entry.id   AF-A0A1I2FXT1-F1
#
_cell.length_a   1.000
_cell.length_b   1.000
_cell.length_c   1.000
_cell.angle_alpha   90.00
_cell.angle_beta   90.00
_cell.angle_gamma   90.00
#
_symmetry.space_group_name_H-M   'P 1'
#
loop_
_entity.id
_entity.type
_entity.pdbx_description
1 polymer ?
#
loop_
_entity_poly.entity_id
_entity_poly.type
_entity_poly.pdbx_seq_one_letter_code
_entity_poly.pdbx_strand_id
1 'polypeptide(L)'
;MHPIVPIIMALGAILFLVGIIVYARLGMQRINIIKLRGKEYKLWRFVVATVGSGIVLIMLSVLIPKYIPYQPESTPQPSQPIMFGNLKYELDSLLSSLDIKNDAMMNTINRFQGEYQEASEKGDKNTMDLLVLEIAYRIRTELQTRKYPDHLIEREIEKIISILKQSAKRESSK
;
A
#
# COMPACT_ATOMS: atom_id res chain seq x y z
N MET A 1 -2.48 -5.88 -1.49
CA MET A 1 -1.50 -5.96 -2.59
C MET A 1 -2.18 -5.50 -3.87
N HIS A 2 -1.70 -4.45 -4.55
CA HIS A 2 -2.33 -3.99 -5.79
C HIS A 2 -2.37 -5.15 -6.80
N PRO A 3 -3.53 -5.50 -7.38
CA PRO A 3 -3.65 -6.64 -8.29
C PRO A 3 -2.80 -6.49 -9.55
N ILE A 4 -2.38 -5.26 -9.87
CA ILE A 4 -1.47 -4.93 -10.98
C ILE A 4 -0.06 -5.52 -10.77
N VAL A 5 0.44 -5.61 -9.53
CA VAL A 5 1.81 -6.07 -9.27
C VAL A 5 1.98 -7.56 -9.60
N PRO A 6 1.11 -8.48 -9.13
CA PRO A 6 1.12 -9.87 -9.58
C PRO A 6 0.92 -10.03 -11.09
N ILE A 7 0.09 -9.19 -11.72
CA ILE A 7 -0.18 -9.26 -13.16
C ILE A 7 1.06 -8.90 -13.98
N ILE A 8 1.76 -7.82 -13.64
CA ILE A 8 3.00 -7.42 -14.33
C ILE A 8 4.10 -8.45 -14.10
N MET A 9 4.23 -8.99 -12.89
CA MET A 9 5.20 -10.04 -12.57
C MET A 9 4.92 -11.32 -13.36
N ALA A 10 3.66 -11.75 -13.43
CA ALA A 10 3.24 -12.92 -14.20
C ALA A 10 3.48 -12.73 -15.70
N LEU A 11 3.16 -11.54 -16.26
CA LEU A 11 3.46 -11.20 -17.66
C LEU A 11 4.95 -11.23 -17.95
N GLY A 12 5.78 -10.67 -17.06
CA GLY A 12 7.25 -10.71 -17.18
C GLY A 12 7.79 -12.15 -17.16
N ALA A 13 7.28 -12.99 -16.24
CA ALA A 13 7.67 -14.40 -16.15
C ALA A 13 7.25 -15.20 -17.40
N ILE A 14 6.04 -14.96 -17.93
CA ILE A 14 5.56 -15.59 -19.17
C ILE A 14 6.46 -15.19 -20.35
N LEU A 15 6.77 -13.91 -20.51
CA LEU A 15 7.67 -13.43 -21.57
C LEU A 15 9.07 -14.03 -21.47
N PHE A 16 9.61 -14.14 -20.25
CA PHE A 16 10.91 -14.74 -19.99
C PHE A 16 10.93 -16.23 -20.34
N LEU A 17 9.92 -17.00 -19.92
CA LEU A 17 9.80 -18.43 -20.25
C LEU A 17 9.61 -18.66 -21.75
N VAL A 18 8.79 -17.87 -22.42
CA VAL A 18 8.62 -17.95 -23.87
C VAL A 18 9.94 -17.65 -24.58
N GLY A 19 10.69 -16.64 -24.13
CA GLY A 19 12.03 -16.32 -24.65
C GLY A 19 13.00 -17.50 -24.55
N ILE A 20 13.05 -18.16 -23.38
CA ILE A 20 13.91 -19.33 -23.14
C ILE A 20 13.47 -20.53 -23.98
N ILE A 21 12.17 -20.82 -24.05
CA ILE A 21 11.65 -21.95 -24.82
C ILE A 21 11.91 -21.77 -26.32
N VAL A 22 11.72 -20.56 -26.84
CA VAL A 22 12.01 -20.23 -28.24
C VAL A 22 13.51 -20.35 -28.52
N TYR A 23 14.36 -19.85 -27.62
CA TYR A 23 15.81 -19.99 -27.75
C TYR A 23 16.27 -21.45 -27.71
N ALA A 24 15.76 -22.26 -26.77
CA ALA A 24 16.10 -23.66 -26.64
C ALA A 24 15.63 -24.48 -27.86
N ARG A 25 14.39 -24.27 -28.31
CA ARG A 25 13.80 -25.04 -29.42
C ARG A 25 14.46 -24.71 -30.76
N LEU A 26 14.71 -23.43 -31.05
CA LEU A 26 15.33 -23.02 -32.31
C LEU A 26 16.86 -23.14 -32.29
N GLY A 27 17.49 -23.02 -31.12
CA GLY A 27 18.89 -23.35 -30.91
C GLY A 27 19.18 -24.83 -31.18
N MET A 28 18.29 -25.73 -30.77
CA MET A 28 18.40 -27.16 -31.04
C MET A 28 18.22 -27.49 -32.54
N GLN A 29 17.46 -26.68 -33.27
CA GLN A 29 17.27 -26.81 -34.72
C GLN A 29 18.33 -26.06 -35.56
N ARG A 30 19.30 -25.36 -34.94
CA ARG A 30 20.29 -24.47 -35.59
C ARG A 30 19.68 -23.42 -36.54
N ILE A 31 18.45 -23.01 -36.29
CA ILE A 31 17.74 -22.03 -37.14
C ILE A 31 18.02 -20.63 -36.59
N ASN A 32 18.78 -19.81 -37.32
CA ASN A 32 19.19 -18.48 -36.88
C ASN A 32 18.23 -17.34 -37.27
N ILE A 33 17.08 -17.65 -37.88
CA ILE A 33 16.13 -16.67 -38.44
C ILE A 33 14.70 -17.00 -37.99
N ILE A 34 14.02 -16.00 -37.42
CA ILE A 34 12.61 -16.08 -37.03
C ILE A 34 11.81 -15.17 -37.98
N LYS A 35 10.78 -15.72 -38.62
CA LYS A 35 9.89 -14.96 -39.50
C LYS A 35 8.66 -14.53 -38.71
N LEU A 36 8.57 -13.24 -38.38
CA LEU A 36 7.46 -12.67 -37.65
C LEU A 36 6.77 -11.62 -38.54
N ARG A 37 5.47 -11.80 -38.80
CA ARG A 37 4.63 -10.84 -39.55
C ARG A 37 5.23 -10.44 -40.92
N GLY A 38 5.77 -11.42 -41.64
CA GLY A 38 6.36 -11.25 -42.97
C GLY A 38 7.79 -10.69 -43.00
N LYS A 39 8.36 -10.27 -41.87
CA LYS A 39 9.76 -9.81 -41.76
C LYS A 39 10.65 -10.86 -41.10
N GLU A 40 11.87 -10.97 -41.60
CA GLU A 40 12.89 -11.89 -41.08
C GLU A 40 13.73 -11.18 -40.02
N TYR A 41 13.77 -11.76 -38.82
CA TYR A 41 14.55 -11.26 -37.70
C TYR A 41 15.61 -12.28 -37.32
N LYS A 42 16.85 -11.83 -37.11
CA LYS A 42 17.92 -12.69 -36.57
C LYS A 42 17.53 -13.12 -35.16
N LEU A 43 17.62 -14.42 -34.90
CA LEU A 43 17.16 -15.04 -33.65
C LEU A 43 17.79 -14.41 -32.40
N TRP A 44 19.08 -14.09 -32.45
CA TRP A 44 19.79 -13.46 -31.35
C TRP A 44 19.22 -12.06 -30.99
N ARG A 45 18.83 -11.26 -32.00
CA ARG A 45 18.19 -9.95 -31.75
C ARG A 45 16.80 -10.12 -31.12
N PHE A 46 16.05 -11.12 -31.54
CA PHE A 46 14.73 -11.42 -30.96
C PHE A 46 14.86 -11.83 -29.49
N VAL A 47 15.80 -12.72 -29.19
CA VAL A 47 16.04 -13.23 -27.83
C VAL A 47 16.54 -12.12 -26.89
N VAL A 48 17.47 -11.28 -27.34
CA VAL A 48 17.94 -10.13 -26.55
C VAL A 48 16.80 -9.14 -26.28
N ALA A 49 15.94 -8.89 -27.28
CA ALA A 49 14.80 -7.98 -27.11
C ALA A 49 13.74 -8.54 -26.15
N THR A 50 13.40 -9.83 -26.23
CA THR A 50 12.38 -10.45 -25.36
C THR A 50 12.87 -10.62 -23.93
N VAL A 51 14.10 -11.10 -23.74
CA VAL A 51 14.71 -11.26 -22.40
C VAL A 51 14.98 -9.89 -21.77
N GLY A 52 15.51 -8.94 -22.54
CA GLY A 52 15.74 -7.57 -22.07
C GLY A 52 14.44 -6.87 -21.66
N SER A 53 13.38 -6.99 -22.46
CA SER A 53 12.06 -6.46 -22.10
C SER A 53 11.50 -7.10 -20.83
N GLY A 54 11.64 -8.42 -20.65
CA GLY A 54 11.23 -9.12 -19.43
C GLY A 54 11.95 -8.62 -18.18
N ILE A 55 13.26 -8.41 -18.25
CA ILE A 55 14.06 -7.89 -17.12
C ILE A 55 13.64 -6.45 -16.76
N VAL A 56 13.45 -5.59 -17.78
CA VAL A 56 12.99 -4.21 -17.57
C VAL A 56 11.61 -4.18 -16.92
N LEU A 57 10.68 -5.03 -17.36
CA LEU A 57 9.33 -5.12 -16.77
C LEU A 57 9.36 -5.59 -15.31
N ILE A 58 10.23 -6.56 -14.97
CA ILE A 58 10.42 -7.02 -13.60
C ILE A 58 11.01 -5.89 -12.73
N MET A 59 12.04 -5.19 -13.20
CA MET A 59 12.60 -4.05 -12.47
C MET A 59 11.60 -2.90 -12.31
N LEU A 60 10.81 -2.59 -13.34
CA LEU A 60 9.77 -1.57 -13.27
C LEU A 60 8.69 -1.96 -12.24
N SER A 61 8.31 -3.24 -12.18
CA SER A 61 7.37 -3.78 -11.18
C SER A 61 7.85 -3.56 -9.75
N VAL A 62 9.16 -3.71 -9.50
CA VAL A 62 9.77 -3.46 -8.17
C VAL A 62 9.86 -1.96 -7.87
N LEU A 63 9.99 -1.09 -8.87
CA LEU A 63 10.06 0.36 -8.68
C LEU A 63 8.70 1.02 -8.44
N ILE A 64 7.61 0.49 -8.99
CA ILE A 64 6.25 1.05 -8.83
C ILE A 64 5.86 1.29 -7.36
N PRO A 65 6.03 0.35 -6.41
CA PRO A 65 5.68 0.59 -5.00
C PRO A 65 6.56 1.63 -4.29
N LYS A 66 7.72 2.01 -4.87
CA LYS A 66 8.62 3.03 -4.30
C LYS A 66 8.20 4.46 -4.64
N TYR A 67 7.52 4.67 -5.77
CA TYR A 67 7.16 6.01 -6.27
C TYR A 67 5.66 6.30 -6.26
N ILE A 68 4.82 5.28 -6.05
CA ILE A 68 3.37 5.45 -5.90
C ILE A 68 3.00 4.99 -4.49
N PRO A 69 2.73 5.92 -3.54
CA PRO A 69 2.15 5.54 -2.28
C PRO A 69 0.84 4.83 -2.56
N TYR A 70 0.69 3.63 -2.01
CA TYR A 70 -0.49 2.80 -2.12
C TYR A 70 -1.73 3.62 -1.72
N GLN A 71 -2.56 3.99 -2.70
CA GLN A 71 -3.95 4.40 -2.47
C GLN A 71 -4.79 3.14 -2.67
N PRO A 72 -5.43 2.59 -1.62
CA PRO A 72 -6.35 1.48 -1.80
C PRO A 72 -7.47 1.90 -2.75
N GLU A 73 -7.84 1.01 -3.66
CA GLU A 73 -8.91 1.26 -4.62
C GLU A 73 -10.21 1.64 -3.90
N SER A 74 -10.78 2.76 -4.32
CA SER A 74 -12.10 3.24 -3.93
C SER A 74 -13.18 2.30 -4.49
N THR A 75 -13.35 1.11 -3.90
CA THR A 75 -14.54 0.28 -4.07
C THR A 75 -15.49 0.50 -2.88
N PRO A 76 -16.81 0.39 -3.10
CA PRO A 76 -17.83 1.22 -2.47
C PRO A 76 -17.89 1.00 -0.96
N GLN A 77 -17.67 2.10 -0.24
CA GLN A 77 -18.20 2.37 1.10
C GLN A 77 -18.48 1.12 1.95
N PRO A 78 -17.46 0.54 2.60
CA PRO A 78 -17.75 -0.23 3.80
C PRO A 78 -18.24 0.79 4.83
N SER A 79 -19.47 0.57 5.29
CA SER A 79 -20.09 1.16 6.48
C SER A 79 -19.10 1.94 7.33
N GLN A 80 -19.29 3.26 7.42
CA GLN A 80 -18.58 4.12 8.36
C GLN A 80 -18.46 3.36 9.70
N PRO A 81 -17.25 3.17 10.25
CA PRO A 81 -17.14 2.63 11.60
C PRO A 81 -18.05 3.49 12.47
N ILE A 82 -18.97 2.84 13.17
CA ILE A 82 -19.98 3.53 13.96
C ILE A 82 -19.26 3.90 15.25
N MET A 83 -18.37 4.88 15.12
CA MET A 83 -17.78 5.56 16.24
C MET A 83 -18.94 6.11 17.06
N PHE A 84 -19.12 5.57 18.26
CA PHE A 84 -20.17 6.02 19.19
C PHE A 84 -20.13 7.54 19.27
N GLY A 85 -21.30 8.18 19.12
CA GLY A 85 -21.39 9.62 18.85
C GLY A 85 -20.50 10.46 19.76
N ASN A 86 -20.46 10.14 21.06
CA ASN A 86 -19.63 10.85 22.04
C ASN A 86 -18.12 10.82 21.73
N LEU A 87 -17.53 9.67 21.42
CA LEU A 87 -16.10 9.56 21.09
C LEU A 87 -15.79 10.20 19.74
N LYS A 88 -16.74 10.14 18.79
CA LYS A 88 -16.61 10.80 17.49
C LYS A 88 -16.57 12.31 17.64
N TYR A 89 -17.47 12.87 18.44
CA TYR A 89 -17.48 14.30 18.74
C TYR A 89 -16.23 14.74 19.49
N GLU A 90 -15.76 13.95 20.46
CA GLU A 90 -14.55 14.26 21.22
C GLU A 90 -13.29 14.25 20.33
N LEU A 91 -13.14 13.23 19.48
CA LEU A 91 -12.06 13.17 18.51
C LEU A 91 -12.14 14.33 17.51
N ASP A 92 -13.31 14.59 16.94
CA ASP A 92 -13.49 15.66 15.96
C ASP A 92 -13.22 17.04 16.56
N SER A 93 -13.62 17.26 17.81
CA SER A 93 -13.32 18.48 18.58
C SER A 93 -11.83 18.63 18.87
N LEU A 94 -11.16 17.54 19.28
CA LEU A 94 -9.71 17.56 19.54
C LEU A 94 -8.91 17.84 18.26
N LEU A 95 -9.21 17.13 17.17
CA LEU A 95 -8.53 17.36 15.88
C LEU A 95 -8.76 18.78 15.35
N SER A 96 -9.97 19.31 15.52
CA SER A 96 -10.30 20.69 15.13
C SER A 96 -9.58 21.73 15.99
N SER A 97 -9.52 21.52 17.32
CA SER A 97 -8.84 22.45 18.23
C SER A 97 -7.32 22.46 18.05
N LEU A 98 -6.76 21.34 17.61
CA LEU A 98 -5.35 21.20 17.24
C LEU A 98 -5.06 21.65 15.79
N ASP A 99 -6.09 22.08 15.05
CA ASP A 99 -6.02 22.48 13.64
C ASP A 99 -5.51 21.37 12.69
N ILE A 100 -5.42 20.11 13.15
CA ILE A 100 -4.96 18.96 12.35
C ILE A 100 -6.08 18.22 11.62
N LYS A 101 -7.33 18.70 11.73
CA LYS A 101 -8.48 18.16 11.00
C LYS A 101 -8.38 18.52 9.52
N ASN A 102 -7.81 17.61 8.74
CA ASN A 102 -7.78 17.67 7.28
C ASN A 102 -8.12 16.30 6.69
N ASP A 103 -8.41 16.25 5.38
CA ASP A 103 -8.83 15.02 4.70
C ASP A 103 -7.77 13.91 4.80
N ALA A 104 -6.49 14.26 4.77
CA ALA A 104 -5.40 13.29 4.90
C ALA A 104 -5.33 12.65 6.30
N MET A 105 -5.52 13.44 7.35
CA MET A 105 -5.58 12.98 8.74
C MET A 105 -6.82 12.12 8.96
N MET A 106 -7.99 12.55 8.46
CA MET A 106 -9.23 11.79 8.58
C MET A 106 -9.14 10.44 7.85
N ASN A 107 -8.54 10.40 6.65
CA ASN A 107 -8.28 9.14 5.96
C ASN A 107 -7.34 8.22 6.74
N THR A 108 -6.31 8.78 7.35
CA THR A 108 -5.37 8.02 8.19
C THR A 108 -6.07 7.43 9.41
N ILE A 109 -6.92 8.21 10.06
CA ILE A 109 -7.72 7.79 11.22
C ILE A 109 -8.70 6.68 10.85
N ASN A 110 -9.45 6.85 9.76
CA ASN A 110 -10.40 5.84 9.30
C ASN A 110 -9.69 4.51 8.98
N ARG A 111 -8.52 4.58 8.34
CA ARG A 111 -7.68 3.41 8.07
C ARG A 111 -7.18 2.77 9.36
N PHE A 112 -6.67 3.57 10.30
CA PHE A 112 -6.25 3.09 11.62
C PHE A 112 -7.39 2.35 12.32
N GLN A 113 -8.60 2.90 12.34
CA GLN A 113 -9.74 2.28 13.00
C GLN A 113 -10.08 0.90 12.41
N GLY A 114 -10.15 0.80 11.08
CA GLY A 114 -10.42 -0.47 10.40
C GLY A 114 -9.31 -1.52 10.62
N GLU A 115 -8.05 -1.14 10.40
CA GLU A 115 -6.92 -2.06 10.53
C GLU A 115 -6.67 -2.47 11.99
N TYR A 116 -6.87 -1.55 12.94
CA TYR A 116 -6.71 -1.82 14.38
C TYR A 116 -7.83 -2.74 14.89
N GLN A 117 -9.06 -2.57 14.42
CA GLN A 117 -10.15 -3.49 14.74
C GLN A 117 -9.85 -4.89 14.21
N GLU A 118 -9.46 -5.01 12.94
CA GLU A 118 -9.11 -6.31 12.33
C GLU A 118 -7.97 -7.00 13.07
N ALA A 119 -6.91 -6.25 13.43
CA ALA A 119 -5.79 -6.77 14.20
C ALA A 119 -6.21 -7.17 15.63
N SER A 120 -7.10 -6.40 16.26
CA SER A 120 -7.66 -6.70 17.58
C SER A 120 -8.49 -7.99 17.57
N GLU A 121 -9.33 -8.19 16.56
CA GLU A 121 -10.14 -9.41 16.41
C GLU A 121 -9.25 -10.65 16.19
N LYS A 122 -8.13 -10.49 15.47
CA LYS A 122 -7.13 -11.54 15.25
C LYS A 122 -6.17 -11.75 16.44
N GLY A 123 -6.21 -10.86 17.44
CA GLY A 123 -5.27 -10.87 18.56
C GLY A 123 -3.81 -10.55 18.17
N ASP A 124 -3.59 -9.91 17.02
CA ASP A 124 -2.26 -9.57 16.51
C ASP A 124 -1.71 -8.30 17.17
N LYS A 125 -1.07 -8.50 18.31
CA LYS A 125 -0.49 -7.41 19.12
C LYS A 125 0.60 -6.64 18.36
N ASN A 126 1.40 -7.29 17.52
CA ASN A 126 2.49 -6.64 16.79
C ASN A 126 1.92 -5.63 15.79
N THR A 127 0.88 -6.03 15.05
CA THR A 127 0.19 -5.14 14.12
C THR A 127 -0.50 -4.00 14.86
N MET A 128 -1.16 -4.27 15.99
CA MET A 128 -1.76 -3.22 16.82
C MET A 128 -0.73 -2.17 17.30
N ASP A 129 0.41 -2.62 17.82
CA ASP A 129 1.47 -1.72 18.31
C ASP A 129 2.09 -0.91 17.17
N LEU A 130 2.27 -1.52 15.98
CA LEU A 130 2.77 -0.84 14.79
C LEU A 130 1.78 0.25 14.30
N LEU A 131 0.49 -0.05 14.29
CA LEU A 131 -0.54 0.91 13.89
C LEU A 131 -0.59 2.11 14.86
N VAL A 132 -0.43 1.85 16.16
CA VAL A 132 -0.36 2.89 17.19
C VAL A 132 0.89 3.77 16.98
N LEU A 133 2.02 3.16 16.65
CA LEU A 133 3.25 3.90 16.35
C LEU A 133 3.09 4.77 15.10
N GLU A 134 2.48 4.26 14.03
CA GLU A 134 2.28 5.02 12.78
C GLU A 134 1.38 6.23 13.01
N ILE A 135 0.23 6.05 13.66
CA ILE A 135 -0.70 7.16 13.89
C ILE A 135 -0.09 8.20 14.84
N ALA A 136 0.64 7.77 15.88
CA ALA A 136 1.38 8.65 16.78
C ALA A 136 2.39 9.51 16.02
N TYR A 137 3.18 8.89 15.15
CA TYR A 137 4.18 9.57 14.34
C TYR A 137 3.56 10.60 13.38
N ARG A 138 2.44 10.26 12.74
CA ARG A 138 1.73 11.18 11.84
C ARG A 138 1.15 12.38 12.59
N ILE A 139 0.47 12.14 13.72
CA ILE A 139 -0.06 13.24 14.56
C ILE A 139 1.07 14.14 15.04
N ARG A 140 2.19 13.57 15.52
CA ARG A 140 3.38 14.33 15.92
C ARG A 140 3.87 15.22 14.79
N THR A 141 4.04 14.66 13.60
CA THR A 141 4.55 15.38 12.43
C THR A 141 3.66 16.56 12.06
N GLU A 142 2.34 16.38 12.10
CA GLU A 142 1.36 17.42 11.82
C GLU A 142 1.39 18.53 12.89
N LEU A 143 1.48 18.17 14.17
CA LEU A 143 1.60 19.14 15.27
C LEU A 143 2.91 19.94 15.19
N GLN A 144 4.03 19.29 14.87
CA GLN A 144 5.31 19.95 14.68
C GLN A 144 5.30 20.90 13.48
N THR A 145 4.68 20.49 12.37
CA THR A 145 4.52 21.33 11.17
C THR A 145 3.75 22.61 11.50
N ARG A 146 2.79 22.54 12.42
CA ARG A 146 2.00 23.68 12.92
C ARG A 146 2.68 24.47 14.04
N LYS A 147 3.93 24.16 14.37
CA LYS A 147 4.70 24.78 15.45
C LYS A 147 4.00 24.67 16.82
N TYR A 148 3.29 23.56 17.05
CA TYR A 148 2.68 23.28 18.34
C TYR A 148 3.76 23.09 19.42
N PRO A 149 3.53 23.47 20.68
CA PRO A 149 4.57 23.38 21.71
C PRO A 149 5.01 21.93 21.98
N ASP A 150 6.30 21.64 21.79
CA ASP A 150 6.86 20.27 21.89
C ASP A 150 6.51 19.56 23.21
N HIS A 151 6.48 20.29 24.32
CA HIS A 151 6.15 19.77 25.64
C HIS A 151 4.69 19.33 25.81
N LEU A 152 3.79 19.74 24.91
CA LEU A 152 2.38 19.37 24.90
C LEU A 152 2.06 18.29 23.86
N ILE A 153 2.91 18.13 22.84
CA ILE A 153 2.68 17.21 21.73
C ILE A 153 2.42 15.78 22.22
N GLU A 154 3.24 15.27 23.14
CA GLU A 154 3.08 13.89 23.62
C GLU A 154 1.76 13.66 24.34
N ARG A 155 1.34 14.64 25.14
CA ARG A 155 0.06 14.59 25.88
C ARG A 155 -1.13 14.54 24.91
N GLU A 156 -1.09 15.33 23.85
CA GLU A 156 -2.18 15.37 22.88
C GLU A 156 -2.21 14.12 22.01
N ILE A 157 -1.05 13.57 21.64
CA ILE A 157 -0.94 12.27 20.96
C ILE A 157 -1.56 11.17 21.81
N GLU A 158 -1.22 11.09 23.10
CA GLU A 158 -1.73 10.06 24.00
C GLU A 158 -3.25 10.12 24.15
N LYS A 159 -3.82 11.33 24.27
CA LYS A 159 -5.28 11.53 24.29
C LYS A 159 -5.94 11.02 23.02
N ILE A 160 -5.45 11.43 21.84
CA ILE A 160 -6.02 11.01 20.55
C ILE A 160 -5.95 9.48 20.41
N ILE A 161 -4.80 8.88 20.71
CA ILE A 161 -4.62 7.42 20.64
C ILE A 161 -5.56 6.71 21.62
N SER A 162 -5.77 7.24 22.82
CA SER A 162 -6.66 6.63 23.80
C SER A 162 -8.11 6.56 23.29
N ILE A 163 -8.60 7.63 22.65
CA ILE A 163 -9.93 7.70 22.04
C ILE A 163 -10.02 6.73 20.86
N LEU A 164 -9.01 6.69 20.00
CA LEU A 164 -8.95 5.79 18.86
C LEU A 164 -8.98 4.30 19.30
N LYS A 165 -8.17 3.92 20.28
CA LYS A 165 -8.17 2.56 20.85
C LYS A 165 -9.51 2.18 21.47
N GLN A 166 -10.12 3.12 22.21
CA GLN A 166 -11.42 2.90 22.87
C GLN A 166 -12.55 2.76 21.84
N SER A 167 -12.49 3.51 20.74
CA SER A 167 -13.47 3.41 19.66
C SER A 167 -13.47 2.02 19.02
N ALA A 168 -12.29 1.46 18.73
CA ALA A 168 -12.16 0.13 18.14
C ALA A 168 -12.51 -1.02 19.11
N LYS A 169 -12.19 -0.88 20.41
CA LYS A 169 -12.48 -1.93 21.41
C LYS A 169 -13.98 -2.11 21.68
N ARG A 170 -14.80 -1.06 21.52
CA ARG A 170 -16.25 -1.14 21.76
C ARG A 170 -17.03 -1.73 20.59
N GLU A 171 -16.51 -1.68 19.37
CA GLU A 171 -17.12 -2.37 18.22
C GLU A 171 -17.01 -3.90 18.34
N SER A 172 -15.88 -4.42 18.85
CA SER A 172 -15.65 -5.86 19.03
C SER A 172 -16.53 -6.53 20.11
N SER A 173 -17.25 -5.77 20.95
CA SER A 173 -18.06 -6.31 22.06
C SER A 173 -19.55 -6.45 21.74
N LYS A 174 -19.95 -6.28 20.47
CA LYS A 174 -21.30 -6.53 19.95
C LYS A 174 -21.26 -7.64 18.92
#